data_AF-A0A8E2KPL5-F1
#
_entry.id   AF-A0A8E2KPL5-F1
#
_cell.length_a   1.000
_cell.length_b   1.000
_cell.length_c   1.000
_cell.angle_alpha   90.00
_cell.angle_beta   90.00
_cell.angle_gamma   90.00
#
_symmetry.space_group_name_H-M   'P 1'
#
loop_
_entity.id
_entity.type
_entity.pdbx_description
1 polymer ?
#
loop_
_entity_poly.entity_id
_entity_poly.type
_entity_poly.pdbx_seq_one_letter_code
_entity_poly.pdbx_strand_id
1 'polypeptide(L)' 'MIAEVISPDARFFQLYREKGRIEARTYWHRELGGMTRNQHLLGKINSGQVDPLAAHYISPIDEDSYTLLH' A
#
# COMPACT_ATOMS: atom_id res chain seq x y z
N MET A 1 13.95 -6.03 2.99
CA MET A 1 13.47 -4.99 2.07
C MET A 1 11.95 -4.92 2.20
N ILE A 2 11.41 -3.72 2.38
CA ILE A 2 9.96 -3.45 2.32
C ILE A 2 9.71 -2.72 1.00
N ALA A 3 8.68 -3.12 0.25
CA ALA A 3 8.37 -2.55 -1.05
C ALA A 3 6.86 -2.65 -1.34
N GLU A 4 6.35 -1.69 -2.10
CA GLU A 4 5.03 -1.66 -2.72
C GLU A 4 5.20 -1.78 -4.23
N VAL A 5 4.60 -2.79 -4.84
CA VAL A 5 4.75 -3.06 -6.28
C VAL A 5 3.39 -2.91 -6.94
N ILE A 6 3.23 -1.86 -7.74
CA ILE A 6 1.99 -1.62 -8.50
C ILE A 6 2.11 -2.29 -9.86
N SER A 7 1.27 -3.30 -10.10
CA SER A 7 1.10 -3.96 -11.39
C SER A 7 -0.20 -3.43 -12.03
N PRO A 8 -0.12 -2.39 -12.89
CA PRO A 8 -1.31 -1.75 -13.43
C PRO A 8 -1.92 -2.56 -14.58
N ASP A 9 -3.24 -2.52 -14.70
CA ASP A 9 -3.98 -2.94 -15.88
C ASP A 9 -4.56 -1.73 -16.64
N ALA A 10 -5.32 -1.96 -17.70
CA ALA A 10 -5.93 -0.89 -18.48
C ALA A 10 -6.86 -0.01 -17.64
N ARG A 11 -7.64 -0.61 -16.72
CA ARG A 11 -8.59 0.10 -15.86
C ARG A 11 -7.87 0.97 -14.83
N PHE A 12 -6.75 0.51 -14.28
CA PHE A 12 -5.91 1.32 -13.41
C PHE A 12 -5.47 2.61 -14.11
N PHE A 13 -4.95 2.52 -15.34
CA PHE A 13 -4.50 3.70 -16.07
C PHE A 13 -5.65 4.65 -16.42
N GLN A 14 -6.82 4.11 -16.73
CA GLN A 14 -8.02 4.91 -16.93
C GLN A 14 -8.40 5.69 -15.66
N LEU A 15 -8.48 5.01 -14.52
CA LEU A 15 -8.77 5.63 -13.22
C LEU A 15 -7.70 6.65 -12.84
N TYR A 16 -6.43 6.36 -13.09
CA TYR A 16 -5.34 7.28 -12.82
C TYR A 16 -5.49 8.58 -13.60
N ARG A 17 -5.91 8.48 -14.87
CA ARG A 17 -6.11 9.65 -15.74
C ARG A 17 -7.36 10.45 -15.39
N GLU A 18 -8.47 9.76 -15.09
CA GLU A 18 -9.78 10.39 -14.92
C GLU A 18 -10.08 10.81 -13.48
N LYS A 19 -9.57 10.05 -12.51
CA LYS A 19 -9.89 10.18 -11.07
C LYS A 19 -8.65 10.45 -10.21
N GLY A 20 -7.46 10.33 -10.79
CA GLY A 20 -6.20 10.61 -10.12
C GLY A 20 -5.61 9.41 -9.37
N ARG A 21 -4.45 9.67 -8.76
CA ARG A 21 -3.61 8.64 -8.14
C ARG A 21 -4.29 7.88 -7.00
N ILE A 22 -5.07 8.57 -6.16
CA ILE A 22 -5.67 7.94 -4.97
C ILE A 22 -6.69 6.88 -5.39
N GLU A 23 -7.59 7.21 -6.31
CA GLU A 23 -8.60 6.27 -6.83
C GLU A 23 -7.96 5.09 -7.57
N ALA A 24 -6.93 5.35 -8.38
CA ALA A 24 -6.20 4.29 -9.05
C ALA A 24 -5.50 3.34 -8.05
N ARG A 25 -4.85 3.89 -7.01
CA ARG A 25 -4.20 3.10 -5.96
C ARG A 25 -5.21 2.28 -5.16
N THR A 26 -6.36 2.87 -4.79
CA THR A 26 -7.45 2.17 -4.11
C THR A 26 -7.97 1.01 -4.97
N TYR A 27 -8.19 1.23 -6.26
CA TYR A 27 -8.59 0.19 -7.20
C TYR A 27 -7.56 -0.95 -7.28
N TRP A 28 -6.27 -0.61 -7.45
CA TRP A 28 -5.21 -1.62 -7.48
C TRP A 28 -5.16 -2.42 -6.17
N HIS A 29 -5.31 -1.75 -5.02
CA HIS A 29 -5.29 -2.42 -3.72
C HIS A 29 -6.49 -3.36 -3.55
N ARG A 30 -7.71 -2.86 -3.79
CA ARG A 30 -8.97 -3.57 -3.48
C ARG A 30 -9.35 -4.61 -4.53
N GLU A 31 -9.20 -4.27 -5.82
CA GLU A 31 -9.70 -5.09 -6.93
C GLU A 31 -8.60 -5.95 -7.57
N LEU A 32 -7.36 -5.47 -7.61
CA LEU A 32 -6.23 -6.21 -8.18
C LEU A 32 -5.42 -6.97 -7.12
N GLY A 33 -5.82 -6.92 -5.85
CA GLY A 33 -5.14 -7.61 -4.75
C GLY A 33 -3.75 -7.03 -4.44
N GLY A 34 -3.53 -5.75 -4.76
CA GLY A 34 -2.27 -5.06 -4.50
C GLY A 34 -1.92 -5.03 -3.01
N MET A 35 -0.66 -5.33 -2.67
CA MET A 35 -0.16 -5.25 -1.29
C MET A 35 0.55 -3.94 -1.04
N THR A 36 0.04 -3.13 -0.12
CA THR A 36 0.65 -1.83 0.21
C THR A 36 2.00 -2.02 0.91
N ARG A 37 2.81 -0.95 0.93
CA ARG A 37 4.04 -0.91 1.73
C ARG A 37 3.77 -1.24 3.19
N ASN A 38 2.69 -0.67 3.74
CA ASN A 38 2.32 -0.81 5.13
C ASN A 38 1.90 -2.26 5.45
N GLN A 39 1.10 -2.90 4.59
CA GLN A 39 0.76 -4.32 4.73
C GLN A 39 1.98 -5.23 4.67
N HIS A 40 2.91 -4.98 3.75
CA HIS A 40 4.16 -5.73 3.67
C HIS A 40 5.00 -5.55 4.96
N LEU A 41 5.09 -4.33 5.48
CA LEU A 41 5.76 -4.04 6.74
C LEU A 41 5.12 -4.78 7.92
N LEU A 42 3.80 -4.73 8.05
CA LEU A 42 3.06 -5.43 9.11
C LEU A 42 3.29 -6.95 9.04
N GLY A 43 3.30 -7.53 7.84
CA GLY A 43 3.64 -8.95 7.67
C GLY A 43 5.04 -9.31 8.19
N LYS A 44 6.04 -8.44 7.95
CA LYS A 44 7.40 -8.64 8.46
C LYS A 44 7.50 -8.47 9.97
N ILE A 45 6.81 -7.47 10.53
CA ILE A 45 6.69 -7.28 11.99
C ILE A 45 6.08 -8.53 12.63
N ASN A 46 4.95 -9.01 12.12
CA ASN A 46 4.26 -10.18 12.65
C ASN A 46 5.09 -11.46 12.56
N SER A 47 6.03 -11.54 11.62
CA SER A 47 6.97 -12.66 11.49
C SER A 47 8.24 -12.53 12.35
N GLY A 48 8.38 -11.45 13.14
CA GLY A 48 9.56 -11.20 13.97
C GLY A 48 10.81 -10.74 13.20
N GLN A 49 10.68 -10.40 11.92
CA GLN A 49 11.81 -9.97 11.07
C GLN A 49 12.15 -8.48 11.21
N VAL A 50 11.21 -7.68 11.73
CA VAL A 50 11.32 -6.23 11.83
C VAL A 50 10.81 -5.77 13.19
N ASP A 51 11.60 -4.93 13.87
CA ASP A 51 11.17 -4.28 15.11
C ASP A 51 10.09 -3.21 14.81
N PRO A 52 8.92 -3.24 15.46
CA PRO A 52 7.83 -2.30 15.19
C PRO A 52 8.20 -0.85 15.49
N LEU A 53 9.00 -0.61 16.55
CA LEU A 53 9.35 0.74 16.97
C LEU A 53 10.32 1.38 15.98
N ALA A 54 11.37 0.65 15.58
CA ALA A 54 12.30 1.06 14.54
C ALA A 54 11.60 1.29 13.20
N ALA A 55 10.65 0.43 12.83
CA ALA A 55 9.88 0.60 11.61
C ALA A 55 9.02 1.86 11.61
N HIS A 56 8.35 2.17 12.72
CA HIS A 56 7.50 3.34 12.88
C HIS A 56 8.25 4.66 12.64
N TYR A 57 9.54 4.72 12.99
CA TYR A 57 10.38 5.89 12.72
C TYR A 57 10.67 6.13 11.22
N ILE A 58 10.56 5.09 10.38
CA ILE A 58 10.80 5.18 8.93
C ILE A 58 9.48 5.39 8.20
N SER A 59 8.44 4.65 8.60
CA SER A 59 7.12 4.67 7.99
C SER A 59 6.08 4.41 9.08
N PRO A 60 5.07 5.28 9.23
CA PRO A 60 3.98 5.04 10.17
C PRO A 60 3.30 3.69 9.89
N ILE A 61 3.12 2.90 10.94
CA ILE A 61 2.52 1.56 10.87
C ILE A 61 1.01 1.60 10.61
N ASP A 62 0.40 2.78 10.65
CA ASP A 62 -1.02 3.06 10.41
C ASP A 62 -1.27 3.83 9.10
N GLU A 63 -0.25 4.00 8.25
CA GLU A 63 -0.28 4.81 7.02
C GLU A 63 -1.49 4.55 6.10
N ASP A 64 -1.91 3.29 5.97
CA ASP A 64 -3.03 2.92 5.12
C ASP A 64 -4.35 3.53 5.59
N SER A 65 -4.49 3.86 6.88
CA SER A 65 -5.72 4.40 7.48
C SER A 65 -6.11 5.78 6.94
N TYR A 66 -5.14 6.53 6.40
CA TYR A 66 -5.32 7.88 5.85
C TYR A 66 -4.84 8.03 4.40
N THR A 67 -4.24 6.99 3.80
CA THR A 67 -3.78 7.02 2.39
C THR A 67 -4.64 6.19 1.44
N LEU A 68 -5.46 5.27 1.96
CA LEU A 68 -6.46 4.53 1.18
C LEU A 68 -7.83 5.19 1.36
N LEU A 69 -8.63 5.19 0.30
CA LEU A 69 -10.04 5.54 0.43
C LEU A 69 -10.77 4.40 1.16
N HIS A 70 -11.72 4.75 2.03
CA HIS A 70 -12.60 3.84 2.77
C HIS A 70 -13.78 3.39 1.90
#